data_AF-A0A520JUS2-F1
#
_entry.id   AF-A0A520JUS2-F1
#
_cell.length_a   1.000
_cell.length_b   1.000
_cell.length_c   1.000
_cell.angle_alpha   90.00
_cell.angle_beta   90.00
_cell.angle_gamma   90.00
#
_symmetry.space_group_name_H-M   'P 1'
#
loop_
_entity.id
_entity.type
_entity.pdbx_description
1 polymer ?
#
loop_
_entity_poly.entity_id
_entity_poly.type
_entity_poly.pdbx_seq_one_letter_code
_entity_poly.pdbx_strand_id
1 'polypeptide(L)'
;MRYKKSNKNSKPTDEVIRVRTPNEKEGEVLGIVENMLGANRIRVRCMDGVVRIGRIPGKMKKRTWIRVGDVVILVPWPFQNEKSDIKWRYERMHAEWLERRGYLRE
;
A
#
# COMPACT_ATOMS: atom_id res chain seq x y z
N MET A 1 -9.41 34.78 13.68
CA MET A 1 -8.22 34.01 13.26
C MET A 1 -8.56 33.23 11.98
N ARG A 2 -8.16 33.70 10.79
CA ARG A 2 -8.49 33.04 9.50
C ARG A 2 -7.30 32.18 9.06
N TYR A 3 -7.46 30.85 9.03
CA TYR A 3 -6.44 29.93 8.53
C TYR A 3 -6.32 30.04 7.00
N LYS A 4 -5.17 30.52 6.52
CA LYS A 4 -4.82 30.55 5.08
C LYS A 4 -4.51 29.12 4.61
N LYS A 5 -5.29 28.57 3.69
CA LYS A 5 -4.95 27.36 2.92
C LYS A 5 -3.84 27.71 1.93
N SER A 6 -2.64 27.19 2.15
CA SER A 6 -1.54 27.27 1.17
C SER A 6 -1.73 26.19 0.10
N ASN A 7 -2.04 26.62 -1.11
CA ASN A 7 -2.06 25.79 -2.32
C ASN A 7 -0.60 25.61 -2.78
N LYS A 8 0.00 24.43 -2.58
CA LYS A 8 1.32 24.10 -3.13
C LYS A 8 1.16 23.23 -4.36
N ASN A 9 1.07 23.91 -5.51
CA ASN A 9 1.32 23.30 -6.81
C ASN A 9 2.83 23.41 -7.08
N SER A 10 3.59 22.37 -6.78
CA SER A 10 5.02 22.28 -7.11
C SER A 10 5.20 21.22 -8.19
N LYS A 11 5.60 21.67 -9.39
CA LYS A 11 6.00 20.83 -10.54
C LYS A 11 7.02 19.78 -10.07
N PRO A 12 6.94 18.51 -10.50
CA PRO A 12 7.91 17.52 -10.06
C PRO A 12 9.25 17.82 -10.74
N THR A 13 10.24 18.19 -9.95
CA THR A 13 11.65 17.97 -10.30
C THR A 13 11.81 16.49 -10.61
N ASP A 14 12.61 16.15 -11.63
CA ASP A 14 13.00 14.78 -11.98
C ASP A 14 13.93 14.20 -10.91
N GLU A 15 13.46 14.17 -9.66
CA GLU A 15 14.10 13.39 -8.61
C GLU A 15 13.87 11.93 -8.97
N VAL A 16 14.95 11.16 -9.10
CA VAL A 16 14.89 9.72 -9.35
C VAL A 16 14.27 9.05 -8.12
N ILE A 17 12.94 8.98 -8.08
CA ILE A 17 12.20 8.32 -7.00
C ILE A 17 12.46 6.81 -7.11
N ARG A 18 13.31 6.28 -6.23
CA ARG A 18 13.51 4.83 -6.08
C ARG A 18 12.30 4.22 -5.38
N VAL A 19 11.33 3.77 -6.17
CA VAL A 19 10.16 3.05 -5.68
C VAL A 19 10.46 1.55 -5.62
N ARG A 20 10.16 0.92 -4.47
CA ARG A 20 10.19 -0.54 -4.35
C ARG A 20 9.09 -1.13 -5.23
N THR A 21 9.41 -2.02 -6.15
CA THR A 21 8.42 -2.83 -6.89
C THR A 21 8.16 -4.15 -6.16
N PRO A 22 6.98 -4.77 -6.32
CA PRO A 22 6.72 -6.11 -5.79
C PRO A 22 7.70 -7.11 -6.41
N ASN A 23 8.26 -8.00 -5.58
CA ASN A 23 9.12 -9.09 -6.02
C ASN A 23 8.35 -10.41 -6.18
N GLU A 24 8.22 -10.89 -7.41
CA GLU A 24 7.53 -12.15 -7.72
C GLU A 24 8.18 -13.36 -7.06
N LYS A 25 9.51 -13.37 -6.89
CA LYS A 25 10.22 -14.49 -6.24
C LYS A 25 9.90 -14.63 -4.76
N GLU A 26 9.55 -13.52 -4.10
CA GLU A 26 9.13 -13.50 -2.69
C GLU A 26 7.62 -13.65 -2.53
N GLY A 27 6.88 -13.84 -3.63
CA GLY A 27 5.41 -13.89 -3.63
C GLY A 27 4.78 -12.56 -3.19
N GLU A 28 5.44 -11.43 -3.41
CA GLU A 28 4.89 -10.13 -3.05
C GLU A 28 3.78 -9.72 -4.03
N VAL A 29 2.65 -9.28 -3.47
CA VAL A 29 1.49 -8.82 -4.22
C VAL A 29 1.18 -7.39 -3.82
N LEU A 30 0.82 -6.56 -4.81
CA LEU A 30 0.30 -5.21 -4.57
C LEU A 30 -1.17 -5.26 -4.24
N GLY A 31 -1.61 -4.36 -3.36
CA GLY A 31 -3.03 -4.21 -3.07
C GLY A 31 -3.38 -2.86 -2.49
N ILE A 32 -4.68 -2.56 -2.49
CA ILE A 32 -5.26 -1.35 -1.95
C ILE A 32 -6.08 -1.72 -0.72
N VAL A 33 -5.88 -0.97 0.36
CA VAL A 33 -6.62 -1.18 1.61
C VAL A 33 -8.07 -0.76 1.42
N GLU A 34 -8.99 -1.72 1.54
CA GLU A 34 -10.43 -1.49 1.35
C GLU A 34 -11.12 -1.20 2.68
N ASN A 35 -10.78 -1.93 3.75
CA ASN A 35 -11.41 -1.73 5.04
C ASN A 35 -10.50 -2.12 6.22
N MET A 36 -10.73 -1.50 7.38
CA MET A 36 -10.03 -1.81 8.63
C MET A 36 -10.90 -2.79 9.44
N LEU A 37 -10.42 -4.02 9.66
CA LEU A 37 -11.18 -5.05 10.39
C LEU A 37 -10.93 -5.00 11.90
N GLY A 38 -9.91 -4.27 12.35
CA GLY A 38 -9.49 -4.24 13.75
C GLY A 38 -8.56 -5.40 14.11
N ALA A 39 -8.10 -5.46 15.36
CA ALA A 39 -7.18 -6.51 15.86
C ALA A 39 -5.93 -6.73 14.97
N ASN A 40 -5.36 -5.65 14.42
CA ASN A 40 -4.23 -5.65 13.49
C ASN A 40 -4.50 -6.35 12.15
N ARG A 41 -5.77 -6.54 11.78
CA ARG A 41 -6.21 -7.10 10.50
C ARG A 41 -6.89 -6.02 9.65
N ILE A 42 -6.65 -6.06 8.35
CA ILE A 42 -7.27 -5.18 7.37
C ILE A 42 -7.67 -5.99 6.14
N ARG A 43 -8.70 -5.55 5.42
CA ARG A 43 -9.12 -6.11 4.15
C ARG A 43 -8.39 -5.36 3.04
N VAL A 44 -7.74 -6.11 2.16
CA VAL A 44 -6.95 -5.57 1.05
C VAL A 44 -7.44 -6.21 -0.25
N ARG A 45 -7.78 -5.37 -1.23
CA ARG A 45 -8.03 -5.80 -2.59
C ARG A 45 -6.70 -5.90 -3.31
N CYS A 46 -6.33 -7.09 -3.74
CA CYS A 46 -5.04 -7.36 -4.35
C CYS A 46 -5.14 -7.24 -5.87
N MET A 47 -4.02 -6.94 -6.52
CA MET A 47 -3.92 -6.77 -7.98
C MET A 47 -4.09 -8.07 -8.77
N ASP A 48 -4.08 -9.22 -8.09
CA ASP A 48 -4.38 -10.53 -8.67
C ASP A 48 -5.89 -10.85 -8.66
N GLY A 49 -6.73 -9.90 -8.24
CA GLY A 49 -8.19 -10.04 -8.19
C GLY A 49 -8.72 -10.69 -6.91
N VAL A 50 -7.85 -11.14 -6.00
CA VAL A 50 -8.28 -11.78 -4.75
C VAL A 50 -8.33 -10.76 -3.62
N VAL A 51 -9.41 -10.77 -2.84
CA VAL A 51 -9.50 -9.97 -1.62
C VAL A 51 -8.93 -10.78 -0.46
N ARG A 52 -7.94 -10.21 0.24
CA ARG A 52 -7.24 -10.86 1.35
C ARG A 52 -7.38 -10.12 2.65
N ILE A 53 -7.26 -10.87 3.75
CA ILE A 53 -7.10 -10.33 5.08
C ILE A 53 -5.60 -10.21 5.37
N GLY A 54 -5.12 -8.97 5.42
CA GLY A 54 -3.74 -8.63 5.74
C GLY A 54 -3.54 -8.44 7.24
N ARG A 55 -2.53 -9.10 7.81
CA ARG A 55 -2.04 -8.87 9.17
C ARG A 55 -0.97 -7.77 9.15
N ILE A 56 -1.09 -6.79 10.04
CA ILE A 56 -0.10 -5.73 10.24
C ILE A 56 0.91 -6.19 11.31
N PRO A 57 2.21 -6.38 10.97
CA PRO A 57 3.23 -6.67 11.96
C PRO A 57 3.35 -5.54 12.98
N GLY A 58 3.57 -5.87 14.26
CA GLY A 58 3.65 -4.86 15.33
C GLY A 58 4.71 -3.78 15.08
N LYS A 59 5.84 -4.15 14.45
CA LYS A 59 6.88 -3.20 14.03
C LYS A 59 6.36 -2.14 13.06
N MET A 60 5.49 -2.54 12.12
CA MET A 60 4.89 -1.63 11.16
C MET A 60 3.83 -0.75 11.80
N LYS A 61 2.96 -1.33 12.64
CA LYS A 61 1.91 -0.59 13.36
C LYS A 61 2.46 0.59 14.16
N LYS A 62 3.65 0.45 14.75
CA LYS A 62 4.32 1.52 15.51
C LYS A 62 4.92 2.62 14.64
N ARG A 63 5.27 2.32 13.38
CA ARG A 63 6.03 3.23 12.49
C ARG A 63 5.15 3.93 11.47
N THR A 64 4.10 3.27 11.01
CA THR A 64 3.34 3.71 9.84
C THR A 64 1.85 3.62 10.14
N TRP A 65 1.16 4.72 9.89
CA TRP A 65 -0.29 4.76 9.96
C TRP A 65 -0.88 4.34 8.62
N ILE A 66 -1.72 3.30 8.64
CA ILE A 66 -2.39 2.74 7.47
C ILE A 66 -3.86 3.14 7.55
N ARG A 67 -4.38 3.63 6.43
CA ARG A 67 -5.78 4.03 6.26
C ARG A 67 -6.39 3.35 5.04
N VAL A 68 -7.71 3.42 4.93
CA VAL A 68 -8.44 3.00 3.73
C VAL A 68 -7.97 3.83 2.54
N GLY A 69 -7.74 3.17 1.40
CA GLY A 69 -7.20 3.76 0.17
C GLY A 69 -5.68 3.78 0.07
N ASP A 70 -4.94 3.40 1.12
CA ASP A 70 -3.48 3.27 1.02
C ASP A 70 -3.08 2.06 0.16
N VAL A 71 -2.00 2.22 -0.61
CA VAL A 71 -1.38 1.13 -1.38
C VAL A 71 -0.35 0.41 -0.52
N VAL A 72 -0.41 -0.92 -0.50
CA VAL A 72 0.42 -1.79 0.33
C VAL A 72 1.01 -2.95 -0.48
N ILE A 73 2.15 -3.46 0.00
CA ILE A 73 2.68 -4.77 -0.40
C ILE A 73 2.28 -5.77 0.67
N LEU A 74 1.71 -6.88 0.23
CA LEU A 74 1.35 -8.02 1.05
C LEU A 74 2.01 -9.29 0.53
N VAL A 75 2.26 -10.24 1.43
CA VAL A 75 2.74 -11.58 1.11
C VAL A 75 1.66 -12.56 1.53
N PRO A 76 1.00 -13.26 0.60
CA PRO A 76 -0.02 -14.25 0.92
C PRO A 76 0.61 -15.46 1.59
N TRP A 77 -0.16 -16.14 2.44
CA TRP A 77 0.30 -17.37 3.07
C TRP A 77 0.26 -18.54 2.08
N PRO A 78 1.27 -19.42 2.08
CA PRO A 78 1.36 -20.50 1.10
C PRO A 78 0.23 -21.54 1.23
N PHE A 79 -0.38 -21.66 2.41
CA PHE A 79 -1.44 -22.62 2.70
C PHE A 79 -2.85 -22.00 2.75
N GLN A 80 -2.97 -20.67 2.86
CA GLN A 80 -4.26 -19.98 2.93
C GLN A 80 -4.18 -18.68 2.15
N ASN A 81 -4.62 -18.72 0.89
CA ASN A 81 -4.51 -17.58 -0.02
C ASN A 81 -5.35 -16.37 0.43
N GLU A 82 -6.40 -16.58 1.23
CA GLU A 82 -7.21 -15.49 1.79
C GLU A 82 -6.48 -14.66 2.86
N LYS A 83 -5.39 -15.18 3.43
CA LYS A 83 -4.62 -14.52 4.48
C LYS A 83 -3.27 -14.07 3.93
N SER A 84 -2.81 -12.93 4.44
CA SER A 84 -1.53 -12.35 4.06
C SER A 84 -0.92 -11.56 5.22
N ASP A 85 0.39 -11.34 5.16
CA ASP A 85 1.09 -10.39 6.03
C ASP A 85 1.48 -9.14 5.23
N ILE A 86 1.29 -7.96 5.83
CA ILE A 86 1.61 -6.68 5.19
C ILE A 86 3.08 -6.36 5.43
N LYS A 87 3.82 -6.14 4.35
CA LYS A 87 5.27 -5.94 4.36
C LYS A 87 5.67 -4.49 4.15
N TRP A 88 4.90 -3.73 3.38
CA TRP A 88 5.17 -2.32 3.12
C TRP A 88 3.90 -1.51 2.88
N ARG A 89 3.95 -0.21 3.17
CA ARG A 89 2.93 0.78 2.77
C ARG A 89 3.61 1.85 1.96
N TYR A 90 3.07 2.15 0.79
CA TYR A 90 3.56 3.22 -0.06
C TYR A 90 3.03 4.57 0.41
N GLU A 91 3.88 5.58 0.26
CA GLU A 91 3.42 6.95 0.32
C GLU A 91 2.69 7.31 -0.97
N ARG A 92 1.91 8.40 -0.93
CA ARG A 92 1.09 8.84 -2.05
C ARG A 92 1.89 9.02 -3.34
N MET A 93 3.06 9.67 -3.28
CA MET A 93 3.89 9.89 -4.47
C MET A 93 4.43 8.58 -5.06
N HIS A 94 4.72 7.60 -4.20
CA HIS A 94 5.15 6.27 -4.64
C HIS A 94 3.99 5.49 -5.27
N ALA A 95 2.79 5.60 -4.71
CA ALA A 95 1.57 5.02 -5.30
C ALA A 95 1.26 5.62 -6.68
N GLU A 96 1.31 6.94 -6.82
CA GLU A 96 1.14 7.64 -8.11
C GLU A 96 2.22 7.26 -9.14
N TRP A 97 3.43 6.92 -8.69
CA TRP A 97 4.47 6.37 -9.57
C TRP A 97 4.15 4.95 -10.04
N LEU A 98 3.66 4.09 -9.14
CA LEU A 98 3.25 2.71 -9.47
C LEU A 98 2.08 2.68 -10.45
N GLU A 99 1.10 3.57 -10.25
CA GLU A 99 -0.05 3.75 -11.14
C GLU A 99 0.39 4.21 -12.53
N ARG A 100 1.23 5.25 -12.63
CA ARG A 100 1.78 5.73 -13.92
C ARG A 100 2.57 4.68 -14.68
N ARG A 101 3.20 3.73 -13.97
CA ARG A 101 3.94 2.60 -14.55
C ARG A 101 3.06 1.39 -14.87
N GLY A 102 1.77 1.41 -14.51
CA GLY A 102 0.81 0.35 -14.78
C GLY A 102 0.90 -0.85 -13.84
N TYR A 103 1.55 -0.72 -12.68
CA TYR A 103 1.60 -1.77 -11.65
C TYR A 103 0.31 -1.87 -10.85
N LEU A 104 -0.42 -0.76 -10.75
CA LEU A 104 -1.77 -0.72 -10.19
C LEU A 104 -2.72 -0.71 -11.38
N ARG A 105 -3.40 -1.83 -11.62
CA ARG A 105 -4.50 -1.91 -12.58
C ARG A 105 -5.77 -2.12 -11.77
N GLU A 106 -6.66 -1.14 -11.85
CA GLU A 106 -7.99 -1.17 -11.23
C GLU A 106 -8.93 -2.10 -12.01
#